data_AF-A0A7Y7PN31-F1
#
_entry.id   AF-A0A7Y7PN31-F1
#
_cell.length_a   1.000
_cell.length_b   1.000
_cell.length_c   1.000
_cell.angle_alpha   90.00
_cell.angle_beta   90.00
_cell.angle_gamma   90.00
#
_symmetry.space_group_name_H-M   'P 1'
#
loop_
_entity.id
_entity.type
_entity.pdbx_description
1 polymer ?
#
loop_
_entity_poly.entity_id
_entity_poly.type
_entity_poly.pdbx_seq_one_letter_code
_entity_poly.pdbx_strand_id
1 'polypeptide(L)'
;MNKVLSFTALAAALTLSVAASAQEQATTASSNGSYRPIPSSDIMFRKTIWRAIDLREKQNKPMFSEGREISGIILDAVKRGELQAYRNDSLTTTLSSKEVVSNMSYQEAAAGLSDEERAAGFSNESTDDWGAPARRGAANAAPAAAPSYGYRPKDIYQMELKEDMIFDKKRSRMYHDIKSITLLVPSTLSANTAGIEKPIASFKYSDLVRVFRANPDKAIWFNPQNDAQHKNLADAFELWLFNSYIVKVSNPTDSRLDEIYGSQQQGILASQQAAADLIEYEYNLWSF
;
A
#
# COMPACT_ATOMS: atom_id res chain seq x y z
N MET A 1 -41.81 27.68 -61.27
CA MET A 1 -41.46 28.29 -59.97
C MET A 1 -40.49 27.36 -59.23
N ASN A 2 -39.19 27.45 -59.55
CA ASN A 2 -38.11 26.61 -58.99
C ASN A 2 -37.04 27.48 -58.30
N LYS A 3 -37.38 28.13 -57.17
CA LYS A 3 -36.38 28.89 -56.39
C LYS A 3 -36.48 28.75 -54.87
N VAL A 4 -37.44 27.98 -54.33
CA VAL A 4 -37.68 27.92 -52.88
C VAL A 4 -37.07 26.66 -52.23
N LEU A 5 -36.74 25.62 -52.99
CA LEU A 5 -36.18 24.36 -52.48
C LEU A 5 -34.65 24.38 -52.25
N SER A 6 -33.94 25.39 -52.78
CA SER A 6 -32.47 25.43 -52.74
C SER A 6 -31.91 26.09 -51.47
N PHE A 7 -32.71 26.91 -50.77
CA PHE A 7 -32.26 27.62 -49.57
C PHE A 7 -32.45 26.83 -48.27
N THR A 8 -33.39 25.88 -48.23
CA THR A 8 -33.64 25.06 -47.04
C THR A 8 -32.60 23.95 -46.88
N ALA A 9 -32.06 23.41 -47.99
CA ALA A 9 -30.99 22.42 -47.95
C ALA A 9 -29.64 23.02 -47.49
N LEU A 10 -29.36 24.29 -47.79
CA LEU A 10 -28.12 24.96 -47.37
C LEU A 10 -28.14 25.35 -45.88
N ALA A 11 -29.31 25.74 -45.35
CA ALA A 11 -29.50 26.03 -43.93
C ALA A 11 -29.50 24.77 -43.05
N ALA A 12 -29.97 23.63 -43.58
CA ALA A 12 -29.87 22.34 -42.90
C ALA A 12 -28.43 21.76 -42.94
N ALA A 13 -27.65 22.05 -43.98
CA ALA A 13 -26.25 21.62 -44.05
C ALA A 13 -25.32 22.44 -43.13
N LEU A 14 -25.59 23.74 -42.93
CA LEU A 14 -24.78 24.59 -42.04
C LEU A 14 -25.05 24.41 -40.54
N THR A 15 -26.13 23.73 -40.16
CA THR A 15 -26.48 23.49 -38.74
C THR A 15 -26.01 22.13 -38.23
N LEU A 16 -25.44 21.27 -39.10
CA LEU A 16 -24.84 19.99 -38.73
C LEU A 16 -23.32 20.06 -38.47
N SER A 17 -22.71 21.24 -38.60
CA SER A 17 -21.31 21.47 -38.28
C SER A 17 -21.19 22.40 -37.09
N VAL A 18 -21.12 21.83 -35.89
CA VAL A 18 -20.34 22.24 -34.69
C VAL A 18 -21.00 21.56 -33.48
N ALA A 19 -20.81 20.25 -33.40
CA ALA A 19 -20.79 19.54 -32.13
C ALA A 19 -19.68 18.50 -32.23
N ALA A 20 -18.47 18.98 -32.51
CA ALA A 20 -17.29 18.25 -32.05
C ALA A 20 -17.33 18.38 -30.53
N SER A 21 -18.03 17.45 -29.89
CA SER A 21 -17.78 17.12 -28.50
C SER A 21 -16.33 16.65 -28.46
N ALA A 22 -15.41 17.59 -28.29
CA ALA A 22 -14.15 17.28 -27.66
C ALA A 22 -14.55 16.77 -26.28
N GLN A 23 -14.73 15.46 -26.20
CA GLN A 23 -14.83 14.76 -24.94
C GLN A 23 -13.50 15.07 -24.28
N GLU A 24 -13.47 16.08 -23.41
CA GLU A 24 -12.38 16.28 -22.49
C GLU A 24 -12.22 14.92 -21.84
N GLN A 25 -11.15 14.21 -22.23
CA GLN A 25 -10.86 12.91 -21.70
C GLN A 25 -10.71 13.19 -20.22
N ALA A 26 -11.75 12.85 -19.44
CA ALA A 26 -11.83 13.19 -18.03
C ALA A 26 -10.55 12.63 -17.45
N THR A 27 -9.59 13.52 -17.20
CA THR A 27 -8.35 13.13 -16.56
C THR A 27 -8.86 12.71 -15.20
N THR A 28 -8.88 11.41 -14.98
CA THR A 28 -9.29 10.77 -13.74
C THR A 28 -8.24 11.13 -12.67
N ALA A 29 -8.05 12.41 -12.41
CA ALA A 29 -7.11 12.98 -11.46
C ALA A 29 -7.61 12.74 -10.02
N SER A 30 -8.92 12.57 -9.83
CA SER A 30 -9.52 12.27 -8.52
C SER A 30 -9.38 10.79 -8.10
N SER A 31 -9.28 9.87 -9.06
CA SER A 31 -9.06 8.43 -8.78
C SER A 31 -7.61 7.97 -8.98
N ASN A 32 -6.74 8.78 -9.59
CA ASN A 32 -5.33 8.48 -9.73
C ASN A 32 -4.60 8.79 -8.41
N GLY A 33 -4.04 7.77 -7.76
CA GLY A 33 -3.30 7.92 -6.49
C GLY A 33 -2.00 8.72 -6.60
N SER A 34 -1.60 9.13 -7.82
CA SER A 34 -0.41 9.94 -8.09
C SER A 34 -0.48 11.35 -7.50
N TYR A 35 0.65 11.81 -6.94
CA TYR A 35 0.83 13.18 -6.49
C TYR A 35 1.08 14.17 -7.65
N ARG A 36 1.78 13.73 -8.70
CA ARG A 36 2.09 14.53 -9.90
C ARG A 36 1.77 13.74 -11.16
N PRO A 37 0.48 13.61 -11.51
CA PRO A 37 0.06 12.75 -12.61
C PRO A 37 0.54 13.30 -13.96
N ILE A 38 1.11 12.42 -14.78
CA ILE A 38 1.46 12.72 -16.17
C ILE A 38 0.21 12.48 -17.04
N PRO A 39 -0.19 13.45 -17.89
CA PRO A 39 -1.31 13.26 -18.82
C PRO A 39 -1.08 12.06 -19.73
N SER A 40 -2.12 11.27 -20.00
CA SER A 40 -2.00 10.08 -20.85
C SER A 40 -1.51 10.37 -22.27
N SER A 41 -1.73 11.58 -22.79
CA SER A 41 -1.19 12.04 -24.09
C SER A 41 0.34 12.15 -24.13
N ASP A 42 0.95 12.34 -22.97
CA ASP A 42 2.38 12.62 -22.82
C ASP A 42 3.15 11.34 -22.47
N ILE A 43 2.44 10.26 -22.12
CA ILE A 43 3.01 8.94 -21.80
C ILE A 43 3.33 8.21 -23.11
N MET A 44 4.62 7.99 -23.36
CA MET A 44 5.07 7.14 -24.48
C MET A 44 5.13 5.67 -24.08
N PHE A 45 5.63 5.41 -22.88
CA PHE A 45 5.75 4.06 -22.32
C PHE A 45 5.35 4.08 -20.85
N ARG A 46 4.71 3.00 -20.39
CA ARG A 46 4.36 2.79 -18.99
C ARG A 46 4.52 1.33 -18.61
N LYS A 47 5.19 1.08 -17.49
CA LYS A 47 5.26 -0.23 -16.82
C LYS A 47 4.87 -0.08 -15.36
N THR A 48 3.91 -0.86 -14.88
CA THR A 48 3.54 -0.84 -13.46
C THR A 48 4.39 -1.84 -12.68
N ILE A 49 4.94 -1.40 -11.56
CA ILE A 49 5.87 -2.16 -10.73
C ILE A 49 5.41 -2.06 -9.28
N TRP A 50 5.58 -3.16 -8.54
CA TRP A 50 5.40 -3.20 -7.09
C TRP A 50 6.76 -3.45 -6.45
N ARG A 51 7.09 -2.61 -5.47
CA ARG A 51 8.37 -2.61 -4.76
C ARG A 51 8.10 -2.84 -3.28
N ALA A 52 8.77 -3.82 -2.68
CA ALA A 52 8.75 -3.98 -1.24
C ALA A 52 9.86 -3.13 -0.61
N ILE A 53 9.51 -2.48 0.50
CA ILE A 53 10.38 -1.62 1.32
C ILE A 53 10.43 -2.25 2.70
N ASP A 54 11.60 -2.73 3.12
CA ASP A 54 11.86 -3.12 4.51
C ASP A 54 12.47 -1.93 5.26
N LEU A 55 11.74 -1.42 6.25
CA LEU A 55 12.11 -0.25 7.04
C LEU A 55 13.30 -0.51 7.99
N ARG A 56 13.68 -1.77 8.22
CA ARG A 56 14.82 -2.15 9.06
C ARG A 56 16.16 -1.99 8.34
N GLU A 57 16.14 -1.93 7.02
CA GLU A 57 17.34 -1.75 6.21
C GLU A 57 18.06 -0.44 6.55
N LYS A 58 19.39 -0.46 6.47
CA LYS A 58 20.23 0.69 6.83
C LYS A 58 19.83 1.97 6.10
N GLN A 59 19.49 1.88 4.81
CA GLN A 59 19.07 3.03 4.00
C GLN A 59 17.68 3.55 4.39
N ASN A 60 16.82 2.70 4.94
CA ASN A 60 15.41 3.03 5.26
C ASN A 60 15.19 3.46 6.71
N LYS A 61 16.14 3.15 7.61
CA LYS A 61 16.11 3.58 9.02
C LYS A 61 15.77 5.07 9.23
N PRO A 62 16.27 6.03 8.42
CA PRO A 62 15.83 7.43 8.46
C PRO A 62 14.31 7.67 8.48
N MET A 63 13.53 6.85 7.77
CA MET A 63 12.05 6.92 7.74
C MET A 63 11.38 6.18 8.91
N PHE A 64 12.18 5.42 9.66
CA PHE A 64 11.76 4.53 10.73
C PHE A 64 12.54 4.81 12.02
N SER A 65 12.70 6.11 12.31
CA SER A 65 13.35 6.58 13.53
C SER A 65 12.43 6.34 14.73
N GLU A 66 13.02 6.10 15.90
CA GLU A 66 12.24 5.77 17.09
C GLU A 66 11.30 6.92 17.49
N GLY A 67 10.02 6.60 17.68
CA GLY A 67 8.96 7.56 17.99
C GLY A 67 8.47 8.40 16.80
N ARG A 68 9.06 8.21 15.61
CA ARG A 68 8.73 8.88 14.34
C ARG A 68 8.62 7.86 13.22
N GLU A 69 8.10 6.68 13.54
CA GLU A 69 7.92 5.61 12.58
C GLU A 69 6.86 5.99 11.55
N ILE A 70 7.19 5.93 10.25
CA ILE A 70 6.25 6.19 9.17
C ILE A 70 4.94 5.39 9.30
N SER A 71 5.02 4.12 9.73
CA SER A 71 3.86 3.27 9.99
C SER A 71 2.94 3.89 11.05
N GLY A 72 3.48 4.36 12.17
CA GLY A 72 2.74 5.02 13.24
C GLY A 72 2.07 6.31 12.77
N ILE A 73 2.79 7.13 12.00
CA ILE A 73 2.28 8.40 11.47
C ILE A 73 1.08 8.16 10.54
N ILE A 74 1.19 7.19 9.63
CA ILE A 74 0.12 6.82 8.70
C ILE A 74 -1.10 6.31 9.48
N LEU A 75 -0.89 5.39 10.41
CA LEU A 75 -1.97 4.77 11.18
C LEU A 75 -2.68 5.76 12.09
N ASP A 76 -1.94 6.67 12.71
CA ASP A 76 -2.53 7.73 13.51
C ASP A 76 -3.33 8.70 12.64
N ALA A 77 -2.91 8.98 11.41
CA ALA A 77 -3.70 9.77 10.46
C ALA A 77 -5.02 9.09 10.07
N VAL A 78 -5.03 7.76 9.91
CA VAL A 78 -6.26 6.97 9.68
C VAL A 78 -7.19 7.02 10.89
N LYS A 79 -6.64 6.92 12.11
CA LYS A 79 -7.42 7.04 13.36
C LYS A 79 -8.02 8.44 13.53
N ARG A 80 -7.30 9.49 13.12
CA ARG A 80 -7.80 10.87 13.10
C ARG A 80 -8.83 11.12 11.98
N GLY A 81 -8.94 10.23 11.00
CA GLY A 81 -9.83 10.39 9.85
C GLY A 81 -9.29 11.33 8.76
N GLU A 82 -8.00 11.69 8.83
CA GLU A 82 -7.33 12.52 7.82
C GLU A 82 -6.95 11.74 6.56
N LEU A 83 -6.77 10.41 6.69
CA LEU A 83 -6.33 9.53 5.62
C LEU A 83 -7.35 8.43 5.34
N GLN A 84 -7.79 8.34 4.08
CA GLN A 84 -8.67 7.27 3.63
C GLN A 84 -7.89 5.98 3.38
N ALA A 85 -8.29 4.92 4.05
CA ALA A 85 -7.76 3.57 3.85
C ALA A 85 -8.52 2.82 2.74
N TYR A 86 -7.82 1.97 2.01
CA TYR A 86 -8.36 1.10 0.97
C TYR A 86 -7.97 -0.36 1.26
N ARG A 87 -8.78 -1.29 0.76
CA ARG A 87 -8.54 -2.73 0.96
C ARG A 87 -7.35 -3.24 0.15
N ASN A 88 -7.20 -2.71 -1.08
CA ASN A 88 -6.24 -3.18 -2.06
C ASN A 88 -5.53 -2.00 -2.73
N ASP A 89 -4.41 -2.29 -3.38
CA ASP A 89 -3.61 -1.39 -4.21
C ASP A 89 -4.36 -0.78 -5.41
N SER A 90 -5.53 -1.34 -5.74
CA SER A 90 -6.46 -0.88 -6.78
C SER A 90 -7.30 0.34 -6.35
N LEU A 91 -7.31 0.70 -5.05
CA LEU A 91 -7.91 1.93 -4.52
C LEU A 91 -9.42 2.12 -4.84
N THR A 92 -10.14 1.03 -5.08
CA THR A 92 -11.58 1.03 -5.39
C THR A 92 -12.45 0.86 -4.14
N THR A 93 -12.09 -0.09 -3.27
CA THR A 93 -12.85 -0.43 -2.07
C THR A 93 -12.25 0.25 -0.85
N THR A 94 -13.00 1.13 -0.21
CA THR A 94 -12.60 1.83 1.00
C THR A 94 -12.72 0.93 2.23
N LEU A 95 -11.87 1.18 3.23
CA LEU A 95 -11.94 0.60 4.56
C LEU A 95 -12.32 1.67 5.57
N SER A 96 -13.11 1.28 6.57
CA SER A 96 -13.37 2.11 7.75
C SER A 96 -12.21 2.05 8.74
N SER A 97 -12.05 3.08 9.57
CA SER A 97 -10.99 3.09 10.60
C SER A 97 -11.09 1.91 11.57
N LYS A 98 -12.30 1.40 11.84
CA LYS A 98 -12.52 0.22 12.69
C LYS A 98 -11.97 -1.05 12.05
N GLU A 99 -12.19 -1.24 10.75
CA GLU A 99 -11.65 -2.39 10.02
C GLU A 99 -10.11 -2.33 9.96
N VAL A 100 -9.53 -1.15 9.76
CA VAL A 100 -8.07 -0.98 9.79
C VAL A 100 -7.50 -1.36 11.16
N VAL A 101 -8.12 -0.91 12.25
CA VAL A 101 -7.72 -1.29 13.61
C VAL A 101 -7.87 -2.80 13.82
N SER A 102 -8.91 -3.42 13.28
CA SER A 102 -9.08 -4.87 13.35
C SER A 102 -7.99 -5.62 12.57
N ASN A 103 -7.57 -5.12 11.41
CA ASN A 103 -6.48 -5.68 10.63
C ASN A 103 -5.13 -5.55 11.36
N MET A 104 -4.95 -4.44 12.08
CA MET A 104 -3.82 -4.17 12.97
C MET A 104 -3.86 -4.94 14.29
N SER A 105 -4.95 -5.64 14.58
CA SER A 105 -5.02 -6.47 15.77
C SER A 105 -4.68 -7.91 15.42
N TYR A 106 -4.04 -8.59 16.37
CA TYR A 106 -3.93 -10.03 16.37
C TYR A 106 -4.68 -10.55 17.59
N GLN A 107 -5.24 -11.75 17.41
CA GLN A 107 -5.64 -12.56 18.53
C GLN A 107 -4.40 -13.34 18.90
N GLU A 108 -3.94 -13.20 20.14
CA GLU A 108 -3.00 -14.18 20.64
C GLU A 108 -3.72 -15.53 20.54
N ALA A 109 -3.12 -16.49 19.83
CA ALA A 109 -3.62 -17.85 19.89
C ALA A 109 -3.73 -18.16 21.36
N ALA A 110 -4.97 -18.35 21.85
CA ALA A 110 -5.21 -18.62 23.26
C ALA A 110 -4.17 -19.68 23.63
N ALA A 111 -3.36 -19.40 24.66
CA ALA A 111 -2.52 -20.40 25.29
C ALA A 111 -3.46 -21.43 25.94
N GLY A 112 -4.23 -22.12 25.09
CA GLY A 112 -4.98 -23.29 25.43
C GLY A 112 -3.91 -24.30 25.75
N LEU A 113 -3.98 -24.77 27.00
CA LEU A 113 -3.26 -25.93 27.49
C LEU A 113 -3.03 -26.92 26.36
N SER A 114 -1.78 -27.29 26.15
CA SER A 114 -1.43 -28.28 25.13
C SER A 114 -2.21 -29.57 25.38
N ASP A 115 -2.37 -30.41 24.35
CA ASP A 115 -3.07 -31.68 24.52
C ASP A 115 -2.40 -32.55 25.61
N GLU A 116 -1.10 -32.39 25.83
CA GLU A 116 -0.37 -33.02 26.93
C GLU A 116 -0.70 -32.41 28.31
N GLU A 117 -0.89 -31.09 28.41
CA GLU A 117 -1.27 -30.43 29.66
C GLU A 117 -2.72 -30.75 30.03
N ARG A 118 -3.63 -30.83 29.05
CA ARG A 118 -4.99 -31.37 29.25
C ARG A 118 -4.98 -32.83 29.66
N ALA A 119 -4.11 -33.66 29.09
CA ALA A 119 -3.97 -35.07 29.46
C ALA A 119 -3.35 -35.25 30.86
N ALA A 120 -2.47 -34.33 31.27
CA ALA A 120 -1.91 -34.27 32.62
C ALA A 120 -2.90 -33.70 33.67
N GLY A 121 -4.14 -33.40 33.28
CA GLY A 121 -5.19 -32.98 34.18
C GLY A 121 -5.18 -31.49 34.53
N PHE A 122 -4.38 -30.67 33.85
CA PHE A 122 -4.49 -29.22 33.96
C PHE A 122 -5.79 -28.78 33.26
N SER A 123 -6.63 -28.08 34.01
CA SER A 123 -7.88 -27.51 33.52
C SER A 123 -7.85 -26.00 33.67
N ASN A 124 -8.53 -25.29 32.77
CA ASN A 124 -8.65 -23.83 32.82
C ASN A 124 -9.55 -23.34 33.98
N GLU A 125 -10.04 -24.24 34.84
CA GLU A 125 -10.73 -23.88 36.08
C GLU A 125 -9.69 -23.79 37.20
N SER A 126 -9.26 -22.58 37.56
CA SER A 126 -8.77 -22.34 38.93
C SER A 126 -9.97 -22.25 39.87
N THR A 127 -10.67 -23.36 40.06
CA THR A 127 -11.60 -23.55 41.18
C THR A 127 -10.84 -24.22 42.31
N ASP A 128 -10.08 -23.40 43.05
CA ASP A 128 -9.65 -23.73 44.41
C ASP A 128 -10.90 -23.77 45.31
N ASP A 129 -11.72 -24.82 45.19
CA ASP A 129 -12.81 -25.11 46.11
C ASP A 129 -12.61 -26.49 46.73
N TRP A 130 -11.72 -26.54 47.72
CA TRP A 130 -11.44 -27.73 48.52
C TRP A 130 -12.59 -27.96 49.51
N GLY A 131 -13.74 -28.47 49.03
CA GLY A 131 -14.75 -29.09 49.90
C GLY A 131 -16.25 -28.87 49.62
N ALA A 132 -16.71 -28.34 48.48
CA ALA A 132 -18.15 -28.22 48.21
C ALA A 132 -18.66 -29.25 47.17
N PRO A 133 -19.90 -29.78 47.32
CA PRO A 133 -20.45 -30.74 46.36
C PRO A 133 -20.76 -30.07 45.02
N ALA A 134 -20.38 -30.75 43.93
CA ALA A 134 -20.49 -30.28 42.56
C ALA A 134 -21.86 -29.65 42.24
N ARG A 135 -21.86 -28.34 41.96
CA ARG A 135 -23.01 -27.66 41.36
C ARG A 135 -23.15 -28.11 39.91
N ARG A 136 -24.01 -29.12 39.71
CA ARG A 136 -24.44 -29.57 38.38
C ARG A 136 -25.35 -28.49 37.77
N GLY A 137 -24.78 -27.65 36.92
CA GLY A 137 -25.53 -26.65 36.15
C GLY A 137 -24.76 -25.37 35.88
N ALA A 138 -23.56 -25.44 35.32
CA ALA A 138 -22.94 -24.29 34.69
C ALA A 138 -23.38 -24.26 33.22
N ALA A 139 -24.25 -23.32 32.87
CA ALA A 139 -24.53 -22.98 31.48
C ALA A 139 -23.19 -22.69 30.78
N ASN A 140 -23.00 -23.23 29.58
CA ASN A 140 -21.86 -22.94 28.72
C ASN A 140 -21.74 -21.42 28.54
N ALA A 141 -20.89 -20.78 29.34
CA ALA A 141 -20.49 -19.40 29.13
C ALA A 141 -19.80 -19.38 27.77
N ALA A 142 -20.26 -18.48 26.88
CA ALA A 142 -19.63 -18.27 25.59
C ALA A 142 -18.11 -18.06 25.84
N PRO A 143 -17.23 -18.71 25.07
CA PRO A 143 -15.79 -18.59 25.28
C PRO A 143 -15.44 -17.10 25.28
N ALA A 144 -14.82 -16.63 26.36
CA ALA A 144 -14.35 -15.26 26.46
C ALA A 144 -13.47 -14.99 25.24
N ALA A 145 -13.83 -13.99 24.44
CA ALA A 145 -13.05 -13.62 23.27
C ALA A 145 -11.61 -13.39 23.72
N ALA A 146 -10.66 -14.03 23.03
CA ALA A 146 -9.25 -13.88 23.35
C ALA A 146 -8.88 -12.39 23.41
N PRO A 147 -7.97 -11.99 24.32
CA PRO A 147 -7.53 -10.61 24.37
C PRO A 147 -6.91 -10.23 23.01
N SER A 148 -7.49 -9.21 22.39
CA SER A 148 -7.02 -8.68 21.11
C SER A 148 -5.96 -7.63 21.37
N TYR A 149 -4.74 -7.86 20.88
CA TYR A 149 -3.64 -6.91 21.00
C TYR A 149 -3.39 -6.22 19.66
N GLY A 150 -3.05 -4.93 19.71
CA GLY A 150 -2.67 -4.17 18.53
C GLY A 150 -1.17 -4.30 18.25
N TYR A 151 -0.79 -4.44 16.98
CA TYR A 151 0.61 -4.33 16.58
C TYR A 151 1.16 -2.95 16.91
N ARG A 152 2.40 -2.90 17.40
CA ARG A 152 3.09 -1.63 17.63
C ARG A 152 3.54 -1.06 16.28
N PRO A 153 3.65 0.27 16.13
CA PRO A 153 4.21 0.88 14.92
C PRO A 153 5.57 0.29 14.50
N LYS A 154 6.44 0.01 15.48
CA LYS A 154 7.77 -0.57 15.27
C LYS A 154 7.75 -2.01 14.71
N ASP A 155 6.64 -2.72 14.91
CA ASP A 155 6.46 -4.10 14.46
C ASP A 155 5.99 -4.15 12.99
N ILE A 156 5.46 -3.03 12.47
CA ILE A 156 4.99 -2.87 11.10
C ILE A 156 6.13 -2.22 10.29
N TYR A 157 7.08 -3.06 9.88
CA TYR A 157 8.28 -2.61 9.16
C TYR A 157 8.30 -2.97 7.68
N GLN A 158 7.30 -3.71 7.16
CA GLN A 158 7.19 -4.02 5.74
C GLN A 158 6.14 -3.12 5.07
N MET A 159 6.51 -2.55 3.94
CA MET A 159 5.62 -1.74 3.10
C MET A 159 5.74 -2.19 1.65
N GLU A 160 4.65 -2.12 0.90
CA GLU A 160 4.65 -2.35 -0.54
C GLU A 160 4.24 -1.05 -1.24
N LEU A 161 5.03 -0.65 -2.21
CA LEU A 161 4.85 0.54 -3.01
C LEU A 161 4.48 0.13 -4.43
N LYS A 162 3.35 0.63 -4.92
CA LYS A 162 2.94 0.49 -6.32
C LYS A 162 3.29 1.77 -7.07
N GLU A 163 4.03 1.62 -8.15
CA GLU A 163 4.46 2.71 -9.02
C GLU A 163 4.20 2.41 -10.49
N ASP A 164 4.10 3.47 -11.27
CA ASP A 164 4.20 3.42 -12.72
C ASP A 164 5.55 4.03 -13.15
N MET A 165 6.39 3.23 -13.79
CA MET A 165 7.57 3.69 -14.50
C MET A 165 7.14 4.22 -15.86
N ILE A 166 7.26 5.53 -16.07
CA ILE A 166 6.70 6.25 -17.20
C ILE A 166 7.81 6.95 -17.98
N PHE A 167 7.84 6.77 -19.30
CA PHE A 167 8.63 7.61 -20.19
C PHE A 167 7.78 8.76 -20.72
N ASP A 168 8.10 9.99 -20.31
CA ASP A 168 7.41 11.21 -20.76
C ASP A 168 7.99 11.66 -22.11
N LYS A 169 7.14 11.69 -23.15
CA LYS A 169 7.49 12.12 -24.51
C LYS A 169 7.92 13.59 -24.59
N LYS A 170 7.36 14.47 -23.76
CA LYS A 170 7.64 15.92 -23.85
C LYS A 170 8.98 16.28 -23.24
N ARG A 171 9.34 15.61 -22.14
CA ARG A 171 10.56 15.89 -21.38
C ARG A 171 11.68 14.92 -21.69
N SER A 172 11.39 13.86 -22.45
CA SER A 172 12.30 12.74 -22.75
C SER A 172 13.02 12.27 -21.50
N ARG A 173 12.26 11.97 -20.44
CA ARG A 173 12.79 11.50 -19.15
C ARG A 173 11.93 10.38 -18.61
N MET A 174 12.56 9.43 -17.93
CA MET A 174 11.87 8.44 -17.13
C MET A 174 11.45 9.03 -15.79
N TYR A 175 10.20 8.82 -15.40
CA TYR A 175 9.64 9.19 -14.10
C TYR A 175 9.14 7.93 -13.40
N HIS A 176 9.38 7.88 -12.09
CA HIS A 176 8.73 6.94 -11.19
C HIS A 176 7.53 7.65 -10.55
N ASP A 177 6.33 7.30 -10.99
CA ASP A 177 5.10 7.86 -10.45
C ASP A 177 4.46 6.91 -9.44
N ILE A 178 4.63 7.22 -8.15
CA ILE A 178 4.09 6.43 -7.04
C ILE A 178 2.58 6.60 -6.98
N LYS A 179 1.84 5.48 -6.95
CA LYS A 179 0.37 5.46 -6.94
C LYS A 179 -0.19 5.16 -5.56
N SER A 180 0.30 4.10 -4.94
CA SER A 180 -0.20 3.66 -3.64
C SER A 180 0.89 3.02 -2.81
N ILE A 181 0.69 3.11 -1.50
CA ILE A 181 1.55 2.49 -0.50
C ILE A 181 0.66 1.62 0.39
N THR A 182 1.04 0.37 0.57
CA THR A 182 0.35 -0.62 1.39
C THR A 182 1.23 -0.95 2.59
N LEU A 183 0.65 -0.93 3.80
CA LEU A 183 1.32 -1.42 4.99
C LEU A 183 1.04 -2.91 5.18
N LEU A 184 2.08 -3.69 5.46
CA LEU A 184 1.97 -5.13 5.67
C LEU A 184 2.43 -5.49 7.08
N VAL A 185 1.70 -6.44 7.68
CA VAL A 185 2.20 -7.16 8.86
C VAL A 185 3.15 -8.24 8.36
N PRO A 186 4.40 -8.24 8.84
CA PRO A 186 5.38 -9.22 8.41
C PRO A 186 5.03 -10.64 8.87
N SER A 187 5.38 -11.63 8.04
CA SER A 187 5.23 -13.06 8.35
C SER A 187 6.17 -13.54 9.46
N THR A 188 7.34 -12.91 9.60
CA THR A 188 8.36 -13.31 10.58
C THR A 188 8.07 -12.84 12.01
N LEU A 189 7.00 -12.07 12.21
CA LEU A 189 6.61 -11.58 13.52
C LEU A 189 5.91 -12.69 14.30
N SER A 190 6.39 -13.00 15.50
CA SER A 190 5.85 -14.10 16.32
C SER A 190 4.37 -13.91 16.69
N ALA A 191 3.90 -12.67 16.80
CA ALA A 191 2.48 -12.38 17.04
C ALA A 191 1.58 -12.59 15.80
N ASN A 192 2.16 -12.76 14.60
CA ASN A 192 1.41 -13.10 13.39
C ASN A 192 1.32 -14.62 13.25
N THR A 193 0.32 -15.21 13.89
CA THR A 193 0.08 -16.67 13.86
C THR A 193 -0.18 -17.20 12.44
N ALA A 194 -0.59 -16.35 11.50
CA ALA A 194 -0.86 -16.79 10.13
C ALA A 194 0.41 -17.16 9.35
N GLY A 195 1.60 -16.69 9.76
CA GLY A 195 2.86 -16.98 9.07
C GLY A 195 2.94 -16.45 7.63
N ILE A 196 1.98 -15.63 7.21
CA ILE A 196 1.87 -15.03 5.87
C ILE A 196 1.81 -13.51 6.03
N GLU A 197 2.35 -12.78 5.04
CA GLU A 197 2.26 -11.32 5.00
C GLU A 197 0.78 -10.89 4.92
N LYS A 198 0.31 -10.15 5.92
CA LYS A 198 -1.08 -9.69 6.00
C LYS A 198 -1.16 -8.21 5.64
N PRO A 199 -1.85 -7.81 4.55
CA PRO A 199 -2.04 -6.40 4.24
C PRO A 199 -2.96 -5.74 5.28
N ILE A 200 -2.54 -4.61 5.84
CA ILE A 200 -3.33 -3.82 6.79
C ILE A 200 -4.32 -2.95 6.03
N ALA A 201 -3.79 -2.11 5.15
CA ALA A 201 -4.51 -1.19 4.29
C ALA A 201 -3.57 -0.61 3.23
N SER A 202 -4.16 -0.23 2.10
CA SER A 202 -3.53 0.53 1.03
C SER A 202 -3.96 2.00 1.09
N PHE A 203 -3.04 2.89 0.74
CA PHE A 203 -3.24 4.34 0.80
C PHE A 203 -2.88 4.99 -0.52
N LYS A 204 -3.62 6.02 -0.91
CA LYS A 204 -3.27 6.86 -2.06
C LYS A 204 -2.03 7.69 -1.73
N TYR A 205 -1.06 7.71 -2.64
CA TYR A 205 0.17 8.45 -2.42
C TYR A 205 -0.08 9.97 -2.34
N SER A 206 -0.97 10.52 -3.16
CA SER A 206 -1.36 11.93 -3.10
C SER A 206 -1.93 12.36 -1.75
N ASP A 207 -2.73 11.51 -1.10
CA ASP A 207 -3.27 11.78 0.24
C ASP A 207 -2.20 11.62 1.33
N LEU A 208 -1.30 10.65 1.19
CA LEU A 208 -0.14 10.52 2.08
C LEU A 208 0.75 11.76 2.06
N VAL A 209 1.02 12.31 0.87
CA VAL A 209 1.79 13.55 0.74
C VAL A 209 1.10 14.70 1.49
N ARG A 210 -0.23 14.83 1.40
CA ARG A 210 -0.97 15.85 2.17
C ARG A 210 -0.79 15.67 3.66
N VAL A 211 -0.89 14.43 4.17
CA VAL A 211 -0.69 14.12 5.60
C VAL A 211 0.73 14.42 6.06
N PHE A 212 1.74 14.05 5.26
CA PHE A 212 3.15 14.31 5.61
C PHE A 212 3.46 15.80 5.61
N ARG A 213 2.91 16.56 4.66
CA ARG A 213 3.07 18.03 4.60
C ARG A 213 2.32 18.74 5.72
N ALA A 214 1.16 18.23 6.13
CA ALA A 214 0.39 18.78 7.24
C ALA A 214 1.04 18.53 8.62
N ASN A 215 1.90 17.51 8.73
CA ASN A 215 2.54 17.11 9.98
C ASN A 215 4.09 17.17 9.88
N PRO A 216 4.69 18.34 9.61
CA PRO A 216 6.14 18.45 9.42
C PRO A 216 6.93 18.05 10.66
N ASP A 217 6.37 18.25 11.86
CA ASP A 217 7.04 17.94 13.12
C ASP A 217 7.10 16.46 13.42
N LYS A 218 6.29 15.62 12.77
CA LYS A 218 6.25 14.16 12.98
C LYS A 218 6.78 13.41 11.76
N ALA A 219 6.36 13.81 10.56
CA ALA A 219 6.72 13.20 9.28
C ALA A 219 8.12 13.65 8.80
N ILE A 220 9.12 13.29 9.58
CA ILE A 220 10.52 13.64 9.33
C ILE A 220 11.28 12.42 8.84
N TRP A 221 11.97 12.59 7.71
CA TRP A 221 13.09 11.76 7.31
C TRP A 221 14.34 12.28 8.02
N PHE A 222 14.85 11.47 8.95
CA PHE A 222 16.01 11.84 9.77
C PHE A 222 17.29 11.73 8.95
N ASN A 223 18.01 12.84 8.76
CA ASN A 223 19.26 12.86 8.04
C ASN A 223 20.44 12.47 8.97
N PRO A 224 21.05 11.27 8.84
CA PRO A 224 22.10 10.83 9.76
C PRO A 224 23.43 11.56 9.57
N GLN A 225 23.61 12.28 8.45
CA GLN A 225 24.84 13.01 8.14
C GLN A 225 24.78 14.48 8.58
N ASN A 226 23.58 15.04 8.74
CA ASN A 226 23.39 16.43 9.11
C ASN A 226 22.08 16.63 9.87
N ASP A 227 22.19 16.71 11.20
CA ASP A 227 21.06 16.88 12.10
C ASP A 227 20.33 18.23 11.93
N ALA A 228 20.99 19.23 11.35
CA ALA A 228 20.38 20.54 11.12
C ALA A 228 19.42 20.56 9.91
N GLN A 229 19.47 19.55 9.05
CA GLN A 229 18.74 19.51 7.77
C GLN A 229 18.04 18.17 7.58
N HIS A 230 17.03 17.93 8.41
CA HIS A 230 16.06 16.86 8.17
C HIS A 230 15.11 17.22 7.03
N LYS A 231 14.54 16.22 6.38
CA LYS A 231 13.59 16.40 5.27
C LYS A 231 12.20 15.92 5.66
N ASN A 232 11.17 16.37 4.96
CA ASN A 232 9.84 15.79 5.12
C ASN A 232 9.78 14.41 4.45
N LEU A 233 8.97 13.48 4.96
CA LEU A 233 8.80 12.16 4.34
C LEU A 233 8.31 12.26 2.88
N ALA A 234 7.45 13.22 2.54
CA ALA A 234 7.03 13.42 1.15
C ALA A 234 8.21 13.76 0.23
N ASP A 235 9.14 14.60 0.69
CA ASP A 235 10.35 14.92 -0.07
C ASP A 235 11.29 13.71 -0.18
N ALA A 236 11.36 12.89 0.86
CA ALA A 236 12.19 11.68 0.85
C ALA A 236 11.71 10.66 -0.19
N PHE A 237 10.40 10.47 -0.34
CA PHE A 237 9.84 9.61 -1.40
C PHE A 237 10.06 10.21 -2.79
N GLU A 238 9.89 11.53 -2.96
CA GLU A 238 10.17 12.20 -4.25
C GLU A 238 11.65 12.11 -4.66
N LEU A 239 12.57 12.23 -3.70
CA LEU A 239 14.02 12.12 -3.94
C LEU A 239 14.52 10.68 -3.93
N TRP A 240 13.64 9.70 -3.78
CA TRP A 240 13.98 8.28 -3.72
C TRP A 240 15.02 7.95 -2.62
N LEU A 241 14.90 8.58 -1.44
CA LEU A 241 15.79 8.38 -0.29
C LEU A 241 15.44 7.12 0.52
N PHE A 242 15.17 6.03 -0.20
CA PHE A 242 14.87 4.71 0.36
C PHE A 242 15.37 3.62 -0.58
N ASN A 243 15.67 2.46 0.00
CA ASN A 243 15.95 1.24 -0.72
C ASN A 243 14.70 0.36 -0.82
N SER A 244 14.56 -0.35 -1.93
CA SER A 244 13.44 -1.24 -2.19
C SER A 244 13.84 -2.31 -3.19
N TYR A 245 13.15 -3.44 -3.20
CA TYR A 245 13.31 -4.49 -4.21
C TYR A 245 11.98 -4.76 -4.91
N ILE A 246 12.05 -5.21 -6.16
CA ILE A 246 10.89 -5.45 -7.00
C ILE A 246 10.26 -6.79 -6.61
N VAL A 247 8.99 -6.77 -6.21
CA VAL A 247 8.25 -8.00 -5.89
C VAL A 247 7.40 -8.47 -7.06
N LYS A 248 6.95 -7.53 -7.89
CA LYS A 248 6.07 -7.81 -9.02
C LYS A 248 6.25 -6.76 -10.09
N VAL A 249 6.26 -7.23 -11.33
CA VAL A 249 6.21 -6.40 -12.53
C VAL A 249 4.90 -6.75 -13.24
N SER A 250 4.22 -5.74 -13.80
CA SER A 250 2.94 -5.93 -14.50
C SER A 250 3.04 -7.07 -15.51
N ASN A 251 2.25 -8.12 -15.29
CA ASN A 251 2.22 -9.33 -16.10
C ASN A 251 0.77 -9.81 -16.30
N PRO A 252 0.50 -10.68 -17.29
CA PRO A 252 -0.86 -11.13 -17.60
C PRO A 252 -1.52 -11.99 -16.51
N THR A 253 -0.72 -12.68 -15.68
CA THR A 253 -1.22 -13.63 -14.67
C THR A 253 -1.40 -12.99 -13.29
N ASP A 254 -1.07 -11.70 -13.15
CA ASP A 254 -1.02 -10.94 -11.91
C ASP A 254 -0.12 -11.55 -10.81
N SER A 255 0.79 -12.45 -11.18
CA SER A 255 1.63 -13.21 -10.24
C SER A 255 2.83 -12.39 -9.75
N ARG A 256 3.32 -12.70 -8.55
CA ARG A 256 4.57 -12.12 -8.03
C ARG A 256 5.79 -12.84 -8.62
N LEU A 257 6.99 -12.23 -8.51
CA LEU A 257 8.21 -12.83 -9.06
C LEU A 257 8.61 -14.13 -8.35
N ASP A 258 8.41 -14.24 -7.05
CA ASP A 258 8.63 -15.48 -6.31
C ASP A 258 7.71 -16.63 -6.76
N GLU A 259 6.46 -16.33 -7.10
CA GLU A 259 5.50 -17.31 -7.65
C GLU A 259 5.88 -17.75 -9.07
N ILE A 260 6.31 -16.81 -9.92
CA ILE A 260 6.70 -17.09 -11.31
C ILE A 260 7.94 -17.99 -11.37
N TYR A 261 8.93 -17.68 -10.54
CA TYR A 261 10.21 -18.40 -10.54
C TYR A 261 10.22 -19.60 -9.56
N GLY A 262 9.20 -19.77 -8.73
CA GLY A 262 8.93 -20.99 -7.96
C GLY A 262 9.72 -21.15 -6.66
N SER A 263 10.60 -20.21 -6.31
CA SER A 263 11.29 -20.21 -5.02
C SER A 263 11.63 -18.80 -4.55
N GLN A 264 11.72 -18.59 -3.24
CA GLN A 264 12.05 -17.27 -2.67
C GLN A 264 13.46 -16.81 -3.06
N GLN A 265 14.45 -17.71 -3.11
CA GLN A 265 15.81 -17.38 -3.54
C GLN A 265 15.85 -16.93 -5.00
N GLN A 266 15.16 -17.65 -5.88
CA GLN A 266 15.06 -17.26 -7.29
C GLN A 266 14.22 -16.01 -7.47
N GLY A 267 13.21 -15.77 -6.62
CA GLY A 267 12.44 -14.53 -6.60
C GLY A 267 13.31 -13.31 -6.29
N ILE A 268 14.26 -13.43 -5.37
CA ILE A 268 15.24 -12.35 -5.08
C ILE A 268 16.16 -12.11 -6.27
N LEU A 269 16.67 -13.18 -6.90
CA LEU A 269 17.50 -13.05 -8.10
C LEU A 269 16.72 -12.43 -9.25
N ALA A 270 15.48 -12.87 -9.46
CA ALA A 270 14.57 -12.34 -10.46
C ALA A 270 14.22 -10.88 -10.18
N SER A 271 14.12 -10.45 -8.93
CA SER A 271 13.97 -9.03 -8.59
C SER A 271 15.16 -8.21 -9.06
N GLN A 272 16.39 -8.71 -8.90
CA GLN A 272 17.59 -8.00 -9.33
C GLN A 272 17.71 -7.97 -10.86
N GLN A 273 17.39 -9.09 -11.51
CA GLN A 273 17.32 -9.18 -12.96
C GLN A 273 16.25 -8.22 -13.51
N ALA A 274 15.03 -8.24 -12.98
CA ALA A 274 13.98 -7.31 -13.38
C ALA A 274 14.39 -5.84 -13.20
N ALA A 275 15.12 -5.50 -12.13
CA ALA A 275 15.65 -4.16 -11.94
C ALA A 275 16.70 -3.80 -13.01
N ALA A 276 17.62 -4.72 -13.32
CA ALA A 276 18.61 -4.54 -14.38
C ALA A 276 17.95 -4.40 -15.77
N ASP A 277 16.98 -5.25 -16.09
CA ASP A 277 16.23 -5.23 -17.35
C ASP A 277 15.48 -3.91 -17.54
N LEU A 278 14.93 -3.34 -16.46
CA LEU A 278 14.26 -2.03 -16.52
C LEU A 278 15.24 -0.88 -16.78
N ILE A 279 16.45 -0.94 -16.21
CA ILE A 279 17.52 0.03 -16.47
C ILE A 279 18.05 -0.12 -17.90
N GLU A 280 18.22 -1.34 -18.38
CA GLU A 280 18.63 -1.60 -19.77
C GLU A 280 17.54 -1.11 -20.74
N TYR A 281 16.27 -1.37 -20.42
CA TYR A 281 15.15 -0.85 -21.18
C TYR A 281 15.12 0.68 -21.20
N GLU A 282 15.38 1.32 -20.07
CA GLU A 282 15.57 2.77 -20.01
C GLU A 282 16.66 3.17 -20.99
N TYR A 283 17.88 2.64 -20.84
CA TYR A 283 19.02 2.97 -21.69
C TYR A 283 18.71 2.81 -23.19
N ASN A 284 18.04 1.72 -23.57
CA ASN A 284 17.65 1.47 -24.95
C ASN A 284 16.69 2.52 -25.49
N LEU A 285 15.77 3.06 -24.68
CA LEU A 285 14.90 4.17 -25.09
C LEU A 285 15.66 5.48 -25.38
N TRP A 286 16.85 5.64 -24.80
CA TRP A 286 17.71 6.82 -25.01
C TRP A 286 18.67 6.69 -26.19
N SER A 287 18.93 5.48 -26.66
CA SER A 287 19.90 5.23 -27.76
C SER A 287 19.35 5.42 -29.17
N PHE A 288 18.04 5.70 -29.33
CA PHE A 288 17.37 5.94 -30.61
C PHE A 288 16.95 7.40 -30.77
#